data_AF-A0A8S0G5E1-F1
#
_entry.id   AF-A0A8S0G5E1-F1
#
_cell.length_a   1.000
_cell.length_b   1.000
_cell.length_c   1.000
_cell.angle_alpha   90.00
_cell.angle_beta   90.00
_cell.angle_gamma   90.00
#
_symmetry.space_group_name_H-M   'P 1'
#
loop_
_entity.id
_entity.type
_entity.pdbx_description
1 polymer ?
#
loop_
_entity_poly.entity_id
_entity_poly.type
_entity_poly.pdbx_seq_one_letter_code
_entity_poly.pdbx_strand_id
1 'polypeptide(L)'
;MLVPLSPILLIKQRSLSLQNPSRYVYHGSITGNTNIEHTGTQKSADSSLIIDGNINTRNDITVRNSQLRLQGHATSHAIFREGPRHCYVPGVLCDKDYVTDFARLESEANKKNNSAYKTNNQVASFDQPDWETRHFRFKTLNLENSEFTTARNSVVEGDIVASNSTLKLGGDVPVFIDM
;
A
#
# COMPACT_ATOMS: atom_id res chain seq x y z
N MET A 1 -30.69 41.10 -28.92
CA MET A 1 -29.98 39.82 -29.11
C MET A 1 -29.39 39.43 -27.76
N LEU A 2 -30.07 38.54 -27.02
CA LEU A 2 -29.62 38.07 -25.70
C LEU A 2 -28.72 36.86 -25.92
N VAL A 3 -27.45 36.96 -25.51
CA VAL A 3 -26.54 35.82 -25.46
C VAL A 3 -26.89 35.01 -24.21
N PRO A 4 -27.23 33.72 -24.31
CA PRO A 4 -27.48 32.93 -23.12
C PRO A 4 -26.15 32.70 -22.38
N LEU A 5 -26.07 33.11 -21.12
CA LEU A 5 -24.99 32.70 -20.24
C LEU A 5 -25.06 31.18 -20.06
N SER A 6 -24.01 30.47 -20.51
CA SER A 6 -23.83 29.07 -20.17
C SER A 6 -23.75 28.93 -18.64
N PRO A 7 -24.47 27.98 -18.03
CA PRO A 7 -24.35 27.75 -16.60
C PRO A 7 -22.92 27.31 -16.28
N ILE A 8 -22.23 28.08 -15.44
CA ILE A 8 -20.96 27.66 -14.84
C ILE A 8 -21.29 26.44 -13.96
N LEU A 9 -20.94 25.25 -14.44
CA LEU A 9 -21.03 24.04 -13.64
C LEU A 9 -19.97 24.13 -12.54
N LEU A 10 -20.37 24.55 -11.34
CA LEU A 10 -19.55 24.47 -10.14
C LEU A 10 -19.29 22.99 -9.83
N ILE A 11 -18.16 22.47 -10.29
CA ILE A 11 -17.73 21.12 -9.95
C ILE A 11 -17.32 21.13 -8.47
N LYS A 12 -18.23 20.66 -7.59
CA LYS A 12 -17.97 20.56 -6.16
C LYS A 12 -16.87 19.53 -5.90
N GLN A 13 -15.69 20.00 -5.52
CA GLN A 13 -14.58 19.17 -5.09
C GLN A 13 -14.98 18.37 -3.84
N ARG A 14 -14.53 17.12 -3.76
CA ARG A 14 -14.72 16.23 -2.60
C ARG A 14 -13.38 16.04 -1.91
N SER A 15 -13.38 16.08 -0.58
CA SER A 15 -12.20 15.75 0.22
C SER A 15 -12.39 14.37 0.84
N LEU A 16 -11.43 13.48 0.62
CA LEU A 16 -11.31 12.20 1.29
C LEU A 16 -10.26 12.35 2.38
N SER A 17 -10.68 12.34 3.64
CA SER A 17 -9.78 12.37 4.78
C SER A 17 -9.47 10.94 5.25
N LEU A 18 -8.19 10.58 5.25
CA LEU A 18 -7.70 9.30 5.76
C LEU A 18 -6.95 9.56 7.05
N GLN A 19 -7.48 9.07 8.18
CA GLN A 19 -6.89 9.27 9.50
C GLN A 19 -6.72 7.92 10.17
N ASN A 20 -5.50 7.41 10.18
CA ASN A 20 -5.13 6.16 10.81
C ASN A 20 -4.20 6.43 12.01
N PRO A 21 -4.52 5.93 13.22
CA PRO A 21 -3.69 6.12 14.41
C PRO A 21 -2.45 5.20 14.40
N SER A 22 -2.49 4.13 13.62
CA SER A 22 -1.45 3.12 13.42
C SER A 22 -1.24 2.87 11.93
N ARG A 23 -0.21 2.10 11.56
CA ARG A 23 0.10 1.82 10.15
C ARG A 23 -1.11 1.19 9.47
N TYR A 24 -1.45 1.70 8.30
CA TYR A 24 -2.61 1.25 7.54
C TYR A 24 -2.27 1.19 6.06
N VAL A 25 -2.60 0.06 5.41
CA VAL A 25 -2.46 -0.14 3.98
C VAL A 25 -3.83 0.00 3.32
N TYR A 26 -3.91 0.89 2.33
CA TYR A 26 -5.09 1.05 1.48
C TYR A 26 -4.83 0.44 0.10
N HIS A 27 -5.46 -0.72 -0.13
CA HIS A 27 -5.36 -1.50 -1.36
C HIS A 27 -6.19 -0.95 -2.54
N GLY A 28 -7.12 -0.05 -2.26
CA GLY A 28 -8.08 0.46 -3.25
C GLY A 28 -7.51 1.53 -4.17
N SER A 29 -8.33 1.99 -5.13
CA SER A 29 -7.97 3.08 -6.03
C SER A 29 -8.73 4.36 -5.72
N ILE A 30 -8.02 5.50 -5.70
CA ILE A 30 -8.62 6.83 -5.50
C ILE A 30 -8.61 7.57 -6.84
N THR A 31 -9.79 7.97 -7.32
CA THR A 31 -9.92 8.60 -8.65
C THR A 31 -10.89 9.79 -8.64
N GLY A 32 -10.98 10.48 -9.78
CA GLY A 32 -11.98 11.51 -10.02
C GLY A 32 -11.60 12.87 -9.43
N ASN A 33 -12.61 13.70 -9.15
CA ASN A 33 -12.43 15.05 -8.58
C ASN A 33 -12.30 15.00 -7.05
N THR A 34 -11.25 14.32 -6.58
CA THR A 34 -11.05 13.99 -5.16
C THR A 34 -9.74 14.59 -4.67
N ASN A 35 -9.83 15.45 -3.65
CA ASN A 35 -8.69 15.87 -2.83
C ASN A 35 -8.44 14.77 -1.78
N ILE A 36 -7.18 14.53 -1.45
CA ILE A 36 -6.80 13.57 -0.42
C ILE A 36 -6.16 14.33 0.74
N GLU A 37 -6.63 14.08 1.95
CA GLU A 37 -6.08 14.69 3.16
C GLU A 37 -5.69 13.60 4.17
N HIS A 38 -4.43 13.61 4.59
CA HIS A 38 -3.93 12.73 5.64
C HIS A 38 -3.23 13.56 6.72
N THR A 39 -3.85 13.68 7.89
CA THR A 39 -3.33 14.48 8.99
C THR A 39 -3.16 13.61 10.23
N GLY A 40 -1.95 13.56 10.76
CA GLY A 40 -1.62 12.95 12.03
C GLY A 40 -1.64 13.96 13.18
N THR A 41 -1.70 13.45 14.41
CA THR A 41 -1.53 14.28 15.62
C THR A 41 -0.05 14.57 15.89
N GLN A 42 0.85 13.65 15.53
CA GLN A 42 2.30 13.80 15.56
C GLN A 42 2.96 12.98 14.45
N LYS A 43 4.11 13.47 13.95
CA LYS A 43 4.96 12.74 12.99
C LYS A 43 5.57 11.52 13.69
N SER A 44 5.01 10.34 13.45
CA SER A 44 5.50 9.06 14.00
C SER A 44 5.64 8.03 12.88
N ALA A 45 6.54 7.05 13.05
CA ALA A 45 6.62 5.87 12.19
C ALA A 45 5.34 5.01 12.23
N ASP A 46 4.53 5.19 13.27
CA ASP A 46 3.31 4.43 13.46
C ASP A 46 2.09 5.08 12.80
N SER A 47 2.12 6.38 12.44
CA SER A 47 1.03 7.04 11.72
C SER A 47 1.13 6.93 10.20
N SER A 48 1.81 5.91 9.67
CA SER A 48 2.04 5.78 8.22
C SER A 48 0.78 5.33 7.47
N LEU A 49 0.30 6.17 6.56
CA LEU A 49 -0.62 5.77 5.49
C LEU A 49 0.19 5.17 4.34
N ILE A 50 -0.09 3.92 4.00
CA ILE A 50 0.52 3.20 2.88
C ILE A 50 -0.56 3.01 1.82
N ILE A 51 -0.25 3.33 0.58
CA ILE A 51 -1.15 3.10 -0.56
C ILE A 51 -0.41 2.23 -1.55
N ASP A 52 -0.96 1.05 -1.79
CA ASP A 52 -0.50 0.07 -2.77
C ASP A 52 -1.58 -0.27 -3.80
N GLY A 53 -2.67 0.50 -3.85
CA GLY A 53 -3.55 0.59 -5.02
C GLY A 53 -3.12 1.70 -5.99
N ASN A 54 -4.07 2.40 -6.63
CA ASN A 54 -3.75 3.49 -7.57
C ASN A 54 -4.30 4.84 -7.09
N ILE A 55 -3.65 5.93 -7.50
CA ILE A 55 -4.20 7.28 -7.40
C ILE A 55 -4.26 7.89 -8.79
N ASN A 56 -5.42 8.40 -9.19
CA ASN A 56 -5.60 9.11 -10.45
C ASN A 56 -6.59 10.26 -10.28
N THR A 57 -6.08 11.37 -9.76
CA THR A 57 -6.82 12.61 -9.55
C THR A 57 -6.09 13.78 -10.24
N ARG A 58 -6.82 14.85 -10.55
CA ARG A 58 -6.24 16.13 -11.00
C ARG A 58 -6.18 17.16 -9.87
N ASN A 59 -6.33 16.68 -8.64
CA ASN A 59 -6.40 17.51 -7.45
C ASN A 59 -5.20 17.23 -6.53
N ASP A 60 -5.21 17.93 -5.39
CA ASP A 60 -4.10 17.94 -4.46
C ASP A 60 -4.21 16.80 -3.43
N ILE A 61 -3.04 16.33 -2.99
CA ILE A 61 -2.86 15.47 -1.83
C ILE A 61 -2.20 16.33 -0.75
N THR A 62 -2.71 16.30 0.47
CA THR A 62 -2.15 17.07 1.58
C THR A 62 -1.84 16.15 2.75
N VAL A 63 -0.58 16.18 3.21
CA VAL A 63 -0.10 15.37 4.33
C VAL A 63 0.50 16.26 5.41
N ARG A 64 -0.05 16.16 6.62
CA ARG A 64 0.38 16.97 7.78
C ARG A 64 0.76 16.09 8.96
N ASN A 65 1.92 16.35 9.56
CA ASN A 65 2.38 15.67 10.77
C ASN A 65 2.30 14.14 10.69
N SER A 66 2.61 13.58 9.51
CA SER A 66 2.40 12.15 9.27
C SER A 66 3.37 11.57 8.24
N GLN A 67 3.19 10.30 7.90
CA GLN A 67 3.95 9.63 6.85
C GLN A 67 3.01 9.12 5.75
N LEU A 68 3.35 9.43 4.50
CA LEU A 68 2.70 8.86 3.31
C LEU A 68 3.70 7.97 2.58
N ARG A 69 3.31 6.73 2.29
CA ARG A 69 4.06 5.81 1.46
C ARG A 69 3.23 5.38 0.26
N LEU A 70 3.83 5.48 -0.92
CA LEU A 70 3.28 4.95 -2.17
C LEU A 70 4.18 3.81 -2.65
N GLN A 71 3.59 2.66 -2.96
CA GLN A 71 4.34 1.47 -3.34
C GLN A 71 3.57 0.61 -4.34
N GLY A 72 4.26 -0.32 -5.00
CA GLY A 72 3.58 -1.39 -5.70
C GLY A 72 2.88 -2.36 -4.75
N HIS A 73 2.06 -3.24 -5.32
CA HIS A 73 1.37 -4.30 -4.59
C HIS A 73 2.07 -5.63 -4.85
N ALA A 74 2.36 -6.40 -3.81
CA ALA A 74 2.84 -7.77 -4.00
C ALA A 74 1.69 -8.61 -4.58
N THR A 75 1.91 -9.26 -5.71
CA THR A 75 0.88 -10.09 -6.34
C THR A 75 0.41 -11.17 -5.35
N SER A 76 -0.89 -11.23 -5.13
CA SER A 76 -1.49 -12.19 -4.20
C SER A 76 -1.52 -13.60 -4.81
N HIS A 77 -1.10 -14.60 -4.03
CA HIS A 77 -1.12 -16.02 -4.37
C HIS A 77 -2.06 -16.79 -3.43
N ALA A 78 -2.55 -17.94 -3.91
CA ALA A 78 -3.31 -18.85 -3.07
C ALA A 78 -2.41 -19.45 -1.97
N ILE A 79 -3.00 -19.70 -0.81
CA ILE A 79 -2.36 -20.41 0.30
C ILE A 79 -3.01 -21.78 0.49
N PHE A 80 -2.32 -22.67 1.19
CA PHE A 80 -2.84 -24.01 1.48
C PHE A 80 -3.87 -23.98 2.62
N ARG A 81 -3.68 -23.12 3.62
CA ARG A 81 -4.55 -23.01 4.81
C ARG A 81 -4.54 -21.59 5.38
N GLU A 82 -5.72 -21.04 5.64
CA GLU A 82 -5.90 -19.85 6.47
C GLU A 82 -5.85 -20.22 7.96
N GLY A 83 -5.04 -19.48 8.73
CA GLY A 83 -4.93 -19.67 10.18
C GLY A 83 -4.08 -20.88 10.63
N PRO A 84 -3.98 -21.08 11.96
CA PRO A 84 -3.15 -22.15 12.53
C PRO A 84 -3.73 -23.53 12.23
N ARG A 85 -2.88 -24.56 12.32
CA ARG A 85 -3.30 -25.96 12.31
C ARG A 85 -4.33 -26.20 13.40
N HIS A 86 -5.45 -26.83 13.06
CA HIS A 86 -6.47 -27.17 14.04
C HIS A 86 -6.01 -28.30 14.97
N CYS A 87 -6.24 -28.10 16.26
CA CYS A 87 -5.93 -29.05 17.31
C CYS A 87 -7.14 -29.22 18.23
N TYR A 88 -7.63 -30.45 18.35
CA TYR A 88 -8.64 -30.84 19.33
C TYR A 88 -8.08 -30.76 20.75
N VAL A 89 -6.82 -31.16 20.91
CA VAL A 89 -6.04 -31.00 22.14
C VAL A 89 -4.71 -30.35 21.77
N PRO A 90 -4.40 -29.13 22.24
CA PRO A 90 -3.18 -28.41 21.88
C PRO A 90 -1.92 -29.26 22.06
N GLY A 91 -1.17 -29.47 20.98
CA GLY A 91 0.09 -30.23 20.98
C GLY A 91 -0.02 -31.76 21.09
N VAL A 92 -1.23 -32.31 21.26
CA VAL A 92 -1.43 -33.76 21.46
C VAL A 92 -2.25 -34.39 20.33
N LEU A 93 -3.41 -33.80 20.01
CA LEU A 93 -4.33 -34.30 18.99
C LEU A 93 -4.66 -33.18 18.01
N CYS A 94 -4.01 -33.21 16.86
CA CYS A 94 -4.13 -32.18 15.83
C CYS A 94 -4.24 -32.81 14.44
N ASP A 95 -4.94 -32.12 13.54
CA ASP A 95 -5.12 -32.55 12.15
C ASP A 95 -3.79 -32.74 11.43
N LYS A 96 -3.72 -33.45 10.32
CA LYS A 96 -2.45 -33.56 9.57
C LYS A 96 -1.97 -32.18 9.09
N ASP A 97 -0.71 -31.86 9.31
CA ASP A 97 -0.15 -30.59 8.85
C ASP A 97 0.35 -30.66 7.41
N TYR A 98 -0.60 -30.66 6.48
CA TYR A 98 -0.30 -30.71 5.04
C TYR A 98 0.52 -29.50 4.56
N VAL A 99 0.42 -28.34 5.24
CA VAL A 99 1.23 -27.14 4.94
C VAL A 99 2.72 -27.45 5.05
N THR A 100 3.14 -27.99 6.19
CA THR A 100 4.54 -28.36 6.44
C THR A 100 4.98 -29.50 5.53
N ASP A 101 4.09 -30.46 5.23
CA ASP A 101 4.38 -31.55 4.29
C ASP A 101 4.66 -31.04 2.87
N PHE A 102 3.82 -30.16 2.32
CA PHE A 102 4.05 -29.58 0.99
C PHE A 102 5.34 -28.75 0.95
N ALA A 103 5.56 -27.89 1.95
CA ALA A 103 6.80 -27.12 2.05
C ALA A 103 8.05 -28.02 2.09
N ARG A 104 7.98 -29.17 2.79
CA ARG A 104 9.06 -30.15 2.83
C ARG A 104 9.28 -30.83 1.48
N LEU A 105 8.20 -31.27 0.83
CA LEU A 105 8.26 -31.95 -0.48
C LEU A 105 8.87 -31.05 -1.56
N GLU A 106 8.66 -29.74 -1.49
CA GLU A 106 9.17 -28.77 -2.47
C GLU A 106 10.49 -28.11 -2.04
N SER A 107 11.02 -28.45 -0.86
CA SER A 107 12.17 -27.75 -0.25
C SER A 107 13.45 -27.82 -1.09
N GLU A 108 13.73 -28.94 -1.76
CA GLU A 108 14.90 -29.08 -2.62
C GLU A 108 14.81 -28.17 -3.85
N ALA A 109 13.66 -28.13 -4.49
CA ALA A 109 13.40 -27.24 -5.62
C ALA A 109 13.47 -25.77 -5.20
N ASN A 110 12.91 -25.43 -4.03
CA ASN A 110 12.93 -24.08 -3.50
C ASN A 110 14.34 -23.60 -3.14
N LYS A 111 15.17 -24.47 -2.54
CA LYS A 111 16.58 -24.15 -2.27
C LYS A 111 17.37 -23.93 -3.56
N LYS A 112 17.15 -24.80 -4.56
CA LYS A 112 17.82 -24.69 -5.87
C LYS A 112 17.48 -23.39 -6.60
N ASN A 113 16.23 -22.93 -6.48
CA ASN A 113 15.71 -21.79 -7.24
C ASN A 113 15.54 -20.52 -6.40
N ASN A 114 15.97 -20.51 -5.13
CA ASN A 114 15.72 -19.42 -4.18
C ASN A 114 14.24 -18.98 -4.12
N SER A 115 13.33 -19.96 -4.06
CA SER A 115 11.87 -19.73 -4.22
C SER A 115 11.04 -20.19 -3.02
N ALA A 116 11.61 -20.12 -1.80
CA ALA A 116 10.92 -20.53 -0.58
C ALA A 116 9.56 -19.81 -0.36
N TYR A 117 9.42 -18.59 -0.88
CA TYR A 117 8.18 -17.82 -0.86
C TYR A 117 7.00 -18.51 -1.56
N LYS A 118 7.23 -19.47 -2.46
CA LYS A 118 6.16 -20.17 -3.17
C LYS A 118 5.39 -21.18 -2.30
N THR A 119 5.98 -21.61 -1.18
CA THR A 119 5.44 -22.73 -0.39
C THR A 119 5.47 -22.43 1.10
N ASN A 120 5.52 -21.14 1.47
CA ASN A 120 5.56 -20.67 2.86
C ASN A 120 4.15 -20.44 3.46
N ASN A 121 3.09 -20.76 2.71
CA ASN A 121 1.69 -20.56 3.10
C ASN A 121 1.36 -19.11 3.44
N GLN A 122 1.93 -18.16 2.70
CA GLN A 122 1.63 -16.74 2.81
C GLN A 122 1.02 -16.24 1.49
N VAL A 123 0.08 -15.31 1.57
CA VAL A 123 -0.59 -14.74 0.39
C VAL A 123 0.39 -13.95 -0.48
N ALA A 124 1.39 -13.34 0.15
CA ALA A 124 2.47 -12.62 -0.50
C ALA A 124 3.79 -12.74 0.29
N SER A 125 4.89 -12.32 -0.32
CA SER A 125 6.21 -12.29 0.29
C SER A 125 7.04 -11.11 -0.22
N PHE A 126 7.90 -10.55 0.63
CA PHE A 126 8.85 -9.51 0.24
C PHE A 126 9.87 -10.00 -0.81
N ASP A 127 10.20 -11.29 -0.78
CA ASP A 127 11.21 -11.91 -1.64
C ASP A 127 10.66 -12.30 -3.02
N GLN A 128 9.33 -12.23 -3.22
CA GLN A 128 8.74 -12.58 -4.49
C GLN A 128 9.10 -11.55 -5.58
N PRO A 129 9.38 -11.98 -6.81
CA PRO A 129 9.74 -11.07 -7.90
C PRO A 129 8.53 -10.36 -8.50
N ASP A 130 7.35 -10.97 -8.43
CA ASP A 130 6.12 -10.54 -9.05
C ASP A 130 5.37 -9.52 -8.18
N TRP A 131 5.51 -8.25 -8.58
CA TRP A 131 4.88 -7.09 -7.98
C TRP A 131 4.12 -6.32 -9.05
N GLU A 132 2.91 -5.92 -8.72
CA GLU A 132 2.08 -5.07 -9.58
C GLU A 132 2.57 -3.62 -9.48
N THR A 133 2.84 -3.03 -10.65
CA THR A 133 3.20 -1.61 -10.72
C THR A 133 1.96 -0.76 -10.48
N ARG A 134 2.09 0.25 -9.62
CA ARG A 134 1.01 1.18 -9.29
C ARG A 134 1.31 2.58 -9.76
N HIS A 135 0.26 3.26 -10.22
CA HIS A 135 0.34 4.62 -10.73
C HIS A 135 -0.31 5.60 -9.75
N PHE A 136 0.43 6.66 -9.43
CA PHE A 136 0.04 7.70 -8.50
C PHE A 136 0.11 9.04 -9.21
N ARG A 137 -1.01 9.48 -9.78
CA ARG A 137 -1.19 10.74 -10.49
C ARG A 137 -2.01 11.71 -9.67
N PHE A 138 -1.45 12.88 -9.41
CA PHE A 138 -2.08 13.97 -8.70
C PHE A 138 -1.56 15.31 -9.25
N LYS A 139 -2.21 16.41 -8.88
CA LYS A 139 -1.72 17.74 -9.24
C LYS A 139 -0.53 18.13 -8.37
N THR A 140 -0.75 18.26 -7.07
CA THR A 140 0.31 18.65 -6.13
C THR A 140 0.22 17.83 -4.84
N LEU A 141 1.35 17.29 -4.39
CA LEU A 141 1.54 16.72 -3.06
C LEU A 141 2.10 17.79 -2.12
N ASN A 142 1.26 18.27 -1.21
CA ASN A 142 1.60 19.24 -0.18
C ASN A 142 2.01 18.50 1.10
N LEU A 143 3.25 18.69 1.55
CA LEU A 143 3.82 18.05 2.74
C LEU A 143 4.17 19.12 3.80
N GLU A 144 3.57 19.00 4.98
CA GLU A 144 3.87 19.87 6.12
C GLU A 144 4.29 19.02 7.33
N ASN A 145 5.53 19.16 7.79
CA ASN A 145 6.09 18.37 8.90
C ASN A 145 5.87 16.85 8.72
N SER A 146 6.13 16.34 7.52
CA SER A 146 5.76 14.98 7.12
C SER A 146 6.94 14.20 6.55
N GLU A 147 6.75 12.91 6.31
CA GLU A 147 7.64 12.09 5.48
C GLU A 147 6.86 11.55 4.27
N PHE A 148 7.44 11.65 3.09
CA PHE A 148 6.94 11.01 1.89
C PHE A 148 7.93 9.97 1.40
N THR A 149 7.45 8.75 1.16
CA THR A 149 8.23 7.65 0.59
C THR A 149 7.56 7.12 -0.68
N THR A 150 8.35 6.93 -1.74
CA THR A 150 7.94 6.11 -2.88
C THR A 150 8.86 4.89 -2.97
N ALA A 151 8.28 3.69 -2.94
CA ALA A 151 9.02 2.43 -2.83
C ALA A 151 9.01 1.64 -4.16
N ARG A 152 9.44 0.37 -4.15
CA ARG A 152 9.48 -0.48 -5.35
C ARG A 152 8.14 -0.49 -6.10
N ASN A 153 8.19 -0.64 -7.43
CA ASN A 153 7.02 -0.82 -8.30
C ASN A 153 5.98 0.33 -8.19
N SER A 154 6.43 1.56 -7.93
CA SER A 154 5.61 2.76 -7.92
C SER A 154 6.00 3.73 -9.04
N VAL A 155 4.99 4.32 -9.70
CA VAL A 155 5.15 5.40 -10.68
C VAL A 155 4.39 6.60 -10.18
N VAL A 156 5.11 7.64 -9.77
CA VAL A 156 4.55 8.86 -9.18
C VAL A 156 4.68 10.02 -10.15
N GLU A 157 3.56 10.69 -10.43
CA GLU A 157 3.48 11.83 -11.35
C GLU A 157 2.68 12.97 -10.69
N GLY A 158 3.33 14.11 -10.48
CA GLY A 158 2.74 15.31 -9.89
C GLY A 158 3.79 16.25 -9.30
N ASP A 159 3.39 17.47 -8.98
CA ASP A 159 4.26 18.43 -8.30
C ASP A 159 4.38 18.10 -6.81
N ILE A 160 5.49 18.47 -6.17
CA ILE A 160 5.68 18.30 -4.72
C ILE A 160 6.04 19.65 -4.10
N VAL A 161 5.29 20.05 -3.07
CA VAL A 161 5.59 21.22 -2.24
C VAL A 161 5.81 20.73 -0.81
N ALA A 162 7.02 20.93 -0.29
CA ALA A 162 7.43 20.38 0.99
C ALA A 162 7.92 21.47 1.95
N SER A 163 7.38 21.46 3.17
CA SER A 163 7.79 22.31 4.29
C SER A 163 8.13 21.45 5.50
N ASN A 164 9.34 21.59 6.03
CA ASN A 164 9.87 20.79 7.16
C ASN A 164 9.65 19.28 6.98
N SER A 165 9.79 18.77 5.76
CA SER A 165 9.42 17.41 5.40
C SER A 165 10.56 16.66 4.75
N THR A 166 10.54 15.33 4.85
CA THR A 166 11.55 14.43 4.30
C THR A 166 10.98 13.67 3.10
N LEU A 167 11.74 13.57 2.01
CA LEU A 167 11.37 12.78 0.83
C LEU A 167 12.36 11.63 0.66
N LYS A 168 11.85 10.41 0.45
CA LYS A 168 12.64 9.21 0.15
C LYS A 168 12.12 8.58 -1.15
N LEU A 169 12.87 8.76 -2.23
CA LEU A 169 12.44 8.39 -3.58
C LEU A 169 13.18 7.15 -4.08
N GLY A 170 12.61 5.97 -3.83
CA GLY A 170 13.23 4.68 -4.15
C GLY A 170 14.40 4.33 -3.23
N GLY A 171 15.22 3.37 -3.68
CA GLY A 171 16.34 2.82 -2.90
C GLY A 171 15.89 1.81 -1.84
N ASP A 172 16.70 1.68 -0.78
CA ASP A 172 16.41 0.81 0.37
C ASP A 172 15.46 1.50 1.35
N VAL A 173 14.19 1.54 0.95
CA VAL A 173 13.09 2.06 1.77
C VAL A 173 12.17 0.91 2.20
N PRO A 174 11.59 0.95 3.41
CA PRO A 174 10.65 -0.08 3.85
C PRO A 174 9.47 -0.23 2.88
N VAL A 175 9.08 -1.48 2.64
CA VAL A 175 7.90 -1.88 1.86
C VAL A 175 6.98 -2.69 2.77
N PHE A 176 5.68 -2.69 2.49
CA PHE A 176 4.66 -3.34 3.30
C PHE A 176 3.89 -4.34 2.45
N ILE A 177 3.51 -5.46 3.04
CA ILE A 177 2.57 -6.43 2.49
C ILE A 177 1.52 -6.72 3.58
N ASP A 178 0.33 -7.12 3.15
CA ASP A 178 -0.76 -7.51 4.04
C ASP A 178 -0.87 -9.04 4.03
N MET A 179 -1.05 -9.66 5.21
CA MET A 179 -0.85 -11.09 5.45
C MET A 179 -2.07 -11.76 6.08
#